data_AF-A0A419N8L5-F1
#
_entry.id   AF-A0A419N8L5-F1
#
_cell.length_a   1.000
_cell.length_b   1.000
_cell.length_c   1.000
_cell.angle_alpha   90.00
_cell.angle_beta   90.00
_cell.angle_gamma   90.00
#
_symmetry.space_group_name_H-M   'P 1'
#
loop_
_entity.id
_entity.type
_entity.pdbx_description
1 polymer ?
#
loop_
_entity_poly.entity_id
_entity_poly.type
_entity_poly.pdbx_seq_one_letter_code
_entity_poly.pdbx_strand_id
1 'polypeptide(L)'
;MKSFQRMNEFERLTTLPSITIDELAKCLVGISPTMAKKYIIKEKLEIITHIHMRMTRTLEEIFKSNSIPRTTRYGQFRTTNHPVNSDERIITDIICATGFNCTDDEFTPPSILERCRVAVSNIAMNNKTRPLLAFVGGEAEELGKTLISDNRGLYKKDEEIININKLLGITVSLLALEKNKKNPSKWIKKDNIVCVEHIKEIIDEYIEKNDLSNDGLKSSSLRAKLSSALNAIYD
;
A
#
# COMPACT_ATOMS: atom_id res chain seq x y z
N MET A 1 2.31 10.01 16.71
CA MET A 1 3.38 10.55 15.84
C MET A 1 4.12 11.64 16.61
N LYS A 2 5.46 11.60 16.71
CA LYS A 2 6.23 12.66 17.39
C LYS A 2 6.05 13.99 16.63
N SER A 3 6.04 15.13 17.33
CA SER A 3 6.07 16.44 16.67
C SER A 3 7.42 16.67 15.97
N PHE A 4 7.44 17.36 14.82
CA PHE A 4 8.67 17.63 14.05
C PHE A 4 9.84 18.18 14.90
N GLN A 5 9.57 19.09 15.84
CA GLN A 5 10.58 19.66 16.73
C GLN A 5 11.24 18.62 17.66
N ARG A 6 10.53 17.54 17.99
CA ARG A 6 11.00 16.44 18.86
C ARG A 6 11.62 15.29 18.07
N MET A 7 11.61 15.36 16.74
CA MET A 7 12.26 14.37 15.89
C MET A 7 13.76 14.64 15.83
N ASN A 8 14.56 13.58 15.86
CA ASN A 8 15.97 13.64 15.53
C ASN A 8 16.17 13.83 14.01
N GLU A 9 17.41 14.06 13.58
CA GLU A 9 17.71 14.34 12.16
C GLU A 9 17.32 13.20 11.21
N PHE A 10 17.48 11.95 11.63
CA PHE A 10 17.10 10.77 10.85
C PHE A 10 15.59 10.68 10.72
N GLU A 11 14.85 10.84 11.82
CA GLU A 11 13.39 10.88 11.84
C GLU A 11 12.84 12.04 10.98
N ARG A 12 13.51 13.20 10.94
CA ARG A 12 13.08 14.29 10.06
C ARG A 12 13.32 13.95 8.59
N LEU A 13 14.46 13.36 8.26
CA LEU A 13 14.78 12.95 6.88
C LEU A 13 13.70 12.01 6.32
N THR A 14 13.21 11.07 7.12
CA THR A 14 12.19 10.10 6.67
C THR A 14 10.83 10.72 6.35
N THR A 15 10.56 11.93 6.85
CA THR A 15 9.33 12.69 6.55
C THR A 15 9.39 13.46 5.23
N LEU A 16 10.57 13.60 4.62
CA LEU A 16 10.73 14.36 3.40
C LEU A 16 10.13 13.61 2.20
N PRO A 17 9.52 14.32 1.23
CA PRO A 17 8.96 13.71 0.02
C PRO A 17 10.05 13.29 -0.98
N SER A 18 11.22 13.91 -0.90
CA SER A 18 12.39 13.57 -1.70
C SER A 18 13.68 13.86 -0.92
N ILE A 19 14.69 13.03 -1.16
CA ILE A 19 16.03 13.12 -0.55
C ILE A 19 17.09 12.81 -1.61
N THR A 20 18.35 13.06 -1.28
CA THR A 20 19.51 12.81 -2.14
C THR A 20 20.20 11.49 -1.81
N ILE A 21 21.03 10.99 -2.74
CA ILE A 21 21.84 9.78 -2.52
C ILE A 21 22.83 10.02 -1.38
N ASP A 22 23.43 11.22 -1.32
CA ASP A 22 24.37 11.59 -0.26
C ASP A 22 23.72 11.60 1.13
N GLU A 23 22.51 12.15 1.26
CA GLU A 23 21.77 12.14 2.53
C GLU A 23 21.47 10.71 2.99
N LEU A 24 20.96 9.85 2.10
CA LEU A 24 20.63 8.47 2.48
C LEU A 24 21.88 7.63 2.76
N ALA A 25 22.93 7.75 1.96
CA ALA A 25 24.16 6.96 2.13
C ALA A 25 24.85 7.24 3.47
N LYS A 26 24.88 8.50 3.92
CA LYS A 26 25.35 8.86 5.27
C LYS A 26 24.49 8.21 6.34
N CYS A 27 23.17 8.28 6.17
CA CYS A 27 22.23 7.72 7.13
C CYS A 27 22.39 6.19 7.25
N LEU A 28 22.64 5.48 6.16
CA LEU A 28 22.86 4.03 6.16
C LEU A 28 24.07 3.61 7.00
N VAL A 29 25.07 4.47 7.17
CA VAL A 29 26.23 4.23 8.05
C VAL A 29 26.14 4.97 9.39
N GLY A 30 24.96 5.45 9.77
CA GLY A 30 24.71 6.13 11.05
C GLY A 30 25.35 7.52 11.16
N ILE A 31 25.61 8.19 10.03
CA ILE A 31 26.11 9.56 9.98
C ILE A 31 24.97 10.53 9.68
N SER A 32 24.99 11.69 10.33
CA SER A 32 24.08 12.79 10.05
C SER A 32 23.97 13.06 8.55
N PRO A 33 22.75 13.19 7.97
CA PRO A 33 22.57 13.49 6.55
C PRO A 33 23.23 14.82 6.14
N THR A 34 23.41 15.75 7.09
CA THR A 34 23.96 17.09 6.84
C THR A 34 25.47 17.19 7.13
N MET A 35 26.11 16.11 7.60
CA MET A 35 27.53 16.14 7.93
C MET A 35 28.38 16.42 6.69
N ALA A 36 29.29 17.39 6.79
CA ALA A 36 30.23 17.68 5.72
C ALA A 36 31.31 16.58 5.62
N LYS A 37 31.65 16.20 4.38
CA LYS A 37 32.60 15.11 4.07
C LYS A 37 33.92 15.18 4.84
N LYS A 38 34.45 16.38 5.07
CA LYS A 38 35.71 16.60 5.81
C LYS A 38 35.69 16.15 7.28
N TYR A 39 34.51 15.95 7.86
CA TYR A 39 34.32 15.48 9.23
C TYR A 39 34.02 13.99 9.34
N ILE A 40 33.93 13.29 8.21
CA ILE A 40 33.65 11.86 8.15
C ILE A 40 34.97 11.09 8.21
N ILE A 41 35.07 10.11 9.12
CA ILE A 41 36.23 9.23 9.21
C ILE A 41 36.41 8.40 7.93
N LYS A 42 37.67 8.10 7.59
CA LYS A 42 38.03 7.47 6.31
C LYS A 42 37.28 6.16 6.03
N GLU A 43 37.17 5.29 7.04
CA GLU A 43 36.50 3.99 6.92
C GLU A 43 35.03 4.12 6.51
N LYS A 44 34.27 4.98 7.21
CA LYS A 44 32.87 5.25 6.85
C LYS A 44 32.76 5.94 5.49
N LEU A 45 33.74 6.77 5.11
CA LEU A 45 33.73 7.45 3.82
C LEU A 45 33.92 6.47 2.65
N GLU A 46 34.75 5.44 2.82
CA GLU A 46 34.91 4.37 1.84
C GLU A 46 33.60 3.60 1.64
N ILE A 47 32.92 3.23 2.74
CA ILE A 47 31.61 2.56 2.68
C ILE A 47 30.57 3.46 1.98
N ILE A 48 30.48 4.74 2.36
CA ILE A 48 29.57 5.70 1.71
C ILE A 48 29.84 5.77 0.19
N THR A 49 31.11 5.73 -0.23
CA THR A 49 31.47 5.77 -1.65
C THR A 49 30.97 4.53 -2.40
N HIS A 50 31.05 3.35 -1.79
CA HIS A 50 30.50 2.12 -2.37
C HIS A 50 28.96 2.16 -2.43
N ILE A 51 28.31 2.66 -1.38
CA ILE A 51 26.85 2.86 -1.37
C ILE A 51 26.44 3.83 -2.48
N HIS A 52 27.14 4.96 -2.65
CA HIS A 52 26.90 5.90 -3.75
C HIS A 52 26.97 5.22 -5.11
N MET A 53 28.02 4.44 -5.36
CA MET A 53 28.20 3.73 -6.63
C MET A 53 27.05 2.77 -6.90
N ARG A 54 26.67 1.97 -5.91
CA ARG A 54 25.58 0.99 -6.02
C ARG A 54 24.24 1.70 -6.29
N MET A 55 23.89 2.66 -5.45
CA MET A 55 22.63 3.39 -5.56
C MET A 55 22.52 4.12 -6.89
N THR A 56 23.58 4.80 -7.32
CA THR A 56 23.61 5.55 -8.59
C THR A 56 23.31 4.61 -9.77
N ARG A 57 24.01 3.47 -9.86
CA ARG A 57 23.81 2.49 -10.93
C ARG A 57 22.39 1.90 -10.94
N THR A 58 21.88 1.53 -9.77
CA THR A 58 20.52 0.99 -9.65
C THR A 58 19.47 2.02 -10.07
N LEU A 59 19.63 3.27 -9.63
CA LEU A 59 18.71 4.36 -9.98
C LEU A 59 18.77 4.71 -11.46
N GLU A 60 19.95 4.67 -12.09
CA GLU A 60 20.10 4.88 -13.54
C GLU A 60 19.27 3.86 -14.34
N GLU A 61 19.34 2.58 -13.98
CA GLU A 61 18.56 1.53 -14.65
C GLU A 61 17.04 1.69 -14.40
N ILE A 62 16.65 2.04 -13.17
CA ILE A 62 15.25 2.35 -12.82
C ILE A 62 14.71 3.48 -13.70
N PHE A 63 15.43 4.60 -13.77
CA PHE A 63 14.95 5.80 -14.48
C PHE A 63 14.95 5.62 -15.99
N LYS A 64 15.99 4.98 -16.54
CA LYS A 64 16.08 4.64 -17.97
C LYS A 64 14.92 3.76 -18.41
N SER A 65 14.52 2.81 -17.59
CA SER A 65 13.50 1.81 -17.95
C SER A 65 12.06 2.30 -17.75
N ASN A 66 11.84 3.29 -16.87
CA ASN A 66 10.49 3.71 -16.47
C ASN A 66 10.15 5.17 -16.82
N SER A 67 11.04 5.90 -17.50
CA SER A 67 10.82 7.30 -17.92
C SER A 67 10.35 8.21 -16.78
N ILE A 68 10.90 8.02 -15.58
CA ILE A 68 10.51 8.77 -14.39
C ILE A 68 11.15 10.18 -14.48
N PRO A 69 10.35 11.26 -14.41
CA PRO A 69 10.88 12.62 -14.44
C PRO A 69 11.71 12.88 -13.18
N ARG A 70 12.85 13.55 -13.35
CA ARG A 70 13.76 13.89 -12.24
C ARG A 70 13.96 15.38 -12.09
N THR A 71 14.15 15.79 -10.84
CA THR A 71 14.46 17.18 -10.49
C THR A 71 15.94 17.29 -10.14
N THR A 72 16.67 18.04 -10.95
CA THR A 72 18.08 18.34 -10.67
C THR A 72 18.21 19.26 -9.46
N ARG A 73 19.44 19.41 -8.94
CA ARG A 73 19.77 20.38 -7.89
C ARG A 73 19.34 21.83 -8.21
N TYR A 74 19.18 22.16 -9.51
CA TYR A 74 18.74 23.47 -9.98
C TYR A 74 17.22 23.59 -10.16
N GLY A 75 16.43 22.61 -9.70
CA GLY A 75 14.98 22.61 -9.86
C GLY A 75 14.50 22.34 -11.29
N GLN A 76 15.41 22.03 -12.21
CA GLN A 76 15.05 21.72 -13.60
C GLN A 76 14.54 20.28 -13.67
N PHE A 77 13.31 20.13 -14.18
CA PHE A 77 12.75 18.84 -14.56
C PHE A 77 13.38 18.35 -15.84
N ARG A 78 13.99 17.17 -15.79
CA ARG A 78 14.56 16.52 -16.96
C ARG A 78 13.69 15.34 -17.37
N THR A 79 13.11 15.44 -18.56
CA THR A 79 12.29 14.41 -19.20
C THR A 79 13.12 13.43 -20.02
N THR A 80 14.37 13.78 -20.36
CA THR A 80 15.30 12.93 -21.11
C THR A 80 16.25 12.17 -20.19
N ASN A 81 16.70 11.00 -20.66
CA ASN A 81 17.69 10.19 -19.96
C ASN A 81 18.99 10.99 -19.76
N HIS A 82 19.38 11.18 -18.51
CA HIS A 82 20.65 11.79 -18.10
C HIS A 82 21.30 10.93 -17.01
N PRO A 83 22.61 11.05 -16.76
CA PRO A 83 23.25 10.35 -15.64
C PRO A 83 22.59 10.74 -14.31
N VAL A 84 22.64 9.86 -13.31
CA VAL A 84 22.15 10.19 -11.96
C VAL A 84 23.30 10.85 -11.18
N ASN A 85 23.06 12.05 -10.66
CA ASN A 85 23.97 12.72 -9.74
C ASN A 85 23.56 12.48 -8.29
N SER A 86 24.55 12.29 -7.40
CA SER A 86 24.32 12.07 -5.96
C SER A 86 23.58 13.21 -5.26
N ASP A 87 23.63 14.44 -5.81
CA ASP A 87 22.94 15.62 -5.29
C ASP A 87 21.49 15.79 -5.83
N GLU A 88 21.02 14.91 -6.72
CA GLU A 88 19.65 14.97 -7.25
C GLU A 88 18.62 14.61 -6.17
N ARG A 89 17.50 15.33 -6.14
CA ARG A 89 16.38 15.00 -5.25
C ARG A 89 15.53 13.93 -5.89
N ILE A 90 15.47 12.78 -5.24
CA ILE A 90 14.75 11.60 -5.71
C ILE A 90 13.63 11.30 -4.73
N ILE A 91 12.48 10.83 -5.25
CA ILE A 91 11.32 10.43 -4.45
C ILE A 91 11.78 9.45 -3.36
N THR A 92 11.41 9.74 -2.11
CA THR A 92 11.92 9.03 -0.92
C THR A 92 11.67 7.52 -0.98
N ASP A 93 10.51 7.07 -1.46
CA ASP A 93 10.24 5.63 -1.60
C ASP A 93 11.19 4.94 -2.59
N ILE A 94 11.48 5.58 -3.73
CA ILE A 94 12.38 4.99 -4.73
C ILE A 94 13.79 4.85 -4.15
N ILE A 95 14.32 5.94 -3.59
CA ILE A 95 15.70 5.96 -3.09
C ILE A 95 15.87 5.12 -1.82
N CYS A 96 14.90 5.10 -0.90
CA CYS A 96 14.94 4.26 0.30
C CYS A 96 14.79 2.77 -0.04
N ALA A 97 13.97 2.40 -1.03
CA ALA A 97 13.91 1.02 -1.50
C ALA A 97 15.23 0.60 -2.16
N THR A 98 15.86 1.48 -2.94
CA THR A 98 17.21 1.22 -3.47
C THR A 98 18.26 1.06 -2.36
N GLY A 99 18.20 1.93 -1.34
CA GLY A 99 19.09 1.90 -0.19
C GLY A 99 18.86 0.72 0.77
N PHE A 100 17.73 0.02 0.68
CA PHE A 100 17.41 -1.14 1.53
C PHE A 100 18.49 -2.22 1.45
N ASN A 101 19.01 -2.51 0.26
CA ASN A 101 20.08 -3.50 0.08
C ASN A 101 21.45 -3.07 0.64
N CYS A 102 21.53 -1.89 1.24
CA CYS A 102 22.73 -1.32 1.86
C CYS A 102 22.53 -1.06 3.36
N THR A 103 21.41 -1.50 3.94
CA THR A 103 21.16 -1.36 5.37
C THR A 103 22.00 -2.33 6.17
N ASP A 104 22.34 -1.93 7.39
CA ASP A 104 23.06 -2.73 8.36
C ASP A 104 22.40 -2.51 9.73
N ASP A 105 21.95 -3.58 10.39
CA ASP A 105 21.22 -3.49 11.67
C ASP A 105 22.08 -2.93 12.81
N GLU A 106 23.41 -2.99 12.71
CA GLU A 106 24.33 -2.44 13.71
C GLU A 106 24.54 -0.93 13.53
N PHE A 107 24.62 -0.46 12.29
CA PHE A 107 25.01 0.93 11.99
C PHE A 107 23.88 1.82 11.50
N THR A 108 22.88 1.28 10.80
CA THR A 108 21.78 2.06 10.25
C THR A 108 20.80 2.45 11.38
N PRO A 109 20.46 3.73 11.55
CA PRO A 109 19.51 4.15 12.57
C PRO A 109 18.13 3.49 12.38
N PRO A 110 17.42 3.10 13.46
CA PRO A 110 16.16 2.38 13.37
C PRO A 110 15.07 3.07 12.53
N SER A 111 15.01 4.41 12.57
CA SER A 111 14.07 5.18 11.76
C SER A 111 14.34 5.04 10.26
N ILE A 112 15.60 4.90 9.86
CA ILE A 112 16.02 4.75 8.46
C ILE A 112 15.75 3.31 8.00
N LEU A 113 16.10 2.30 8.82
CA LEU A 113 15.76 0.89 8.56
C LEU A 113 14.26 0.72 8.28
N GLU A 114 13.42 1.24 9.18
CA GLU A 114 11.97 1.15 9.04
C GLU A 114 11.49 1.91 7.80
N ARG A 115 12.06 3.08 7.50
CA ARG A 115 11.67 3.85 6.31
C ARG A 115 12.00 3.12 5.02
N CYS A 116 13.15 2.44 4.95
CA CYS A 116 13.55 1.62 3.81
C CYS A 116 12.62 0.40 3.65
N ARG A 117 12.26 -0.28 4.75
CA ARG A 117 11.28 -1.38 4.72
C ARG A 117 9.90 -0.93 4.23
N VAL A 118 9.39 0.19 4.76
CA VAL A 118 8.12 0.79 4.32
C VAL A 118 8.18 1.18 2.84
N ALA A 119 9.31 1.73 2.39
CA ALA A 119 9.49 2.08 0.98
C ALA A 119 9.38 0.86 0.06
N VAL A 120 10.03 -0.26 0.40
CA VAL A 120 9.89 -1.53 -0.33
C VAL A 120 8.43 -1.98 -0.36
N SER A 121 7.74 -1.93 0.77
CA SER A 121 6.31 -2.27 0.86
C SER A 121 5.44 -1.40 -0.04
N ASN A 122 5.64 -0.07 -0.01
CA ASN A 122 4.90 0.87 -0.84
C ASN A 122 5.10 0.59 -2.33
N ILE A 123 6.36 0.34 -2.75
CA ILE A 123 6.67 -0.01 -4.13
C ILE A 123 5.98 -1.32 -4.52
N ALA A 124 6.02 -2.34 -3.66
CA ALA A 124 5.44 -3.67 -3.91
C ALA A 124 3.91 -3.64 -4.05
N MET A 125 3.24 -2.87 -3.18
CA MET A 125 1.79 -2.79 -3.12
C MET A 125 1.18 -2.00 -4.29
N ASN A 126 1.90 -1.02 -4.85
CA ASN A 126 1.40 -0.20 -5.95
C ASN A 126 1.78 -0.79 -7.32
N ASN A 127 0.78 -1.16 -8.13
CA ASN A 127 0.98 -1.76 -9.47
C ASN A 127 1.84 -0.90 -10.41
N LYS A 128 1.83 0.43 -10.28
CA LYS A 128 2.63 1.33 -11.15
C LYS A 128 4.11 1.31 -10.80
N THR A 129 4.43 1.14 -9.52
CA THR A 129 5.81 1.14 -9.02
C THR A 129 6.36 -0.27 -8.81
N ARG A 130 5.52 -1.29 -8.73
CA ARG A 130 5.94 -2.68 -8.54
C ARG A 130 7.03 -3.15 -9.53
N PRO A 131 6.98 -2.80 -10.84
CA PRO A 131 8.05 -3.18 -11.77
C PRO A 131 9.44 -2.67 -11.37
N LEU A 132 9.53 -1.61 -10.55
CA LEU A 132 10.80 -1.07 -10.06
C LEU A 132 11.56 -2.06 -9.18
N LEU A 133 10.88 -2.98 -8.47
CA LEU A 133 11.52 -3.94 -7.57
C LEU A 133 12.54 -4.83 -8.27
N ALA A 134 12.26 -5.25 -9.50
CA ALA A 134 13.18 -6.08 -10.28
C ALA A 134 14.50 -5.36 -10.61
N PHE A 135 14.47 -4.02 -10.71
CA PHE A 135 15.67 -3.22 -10.91
C PHE A 135 16.39 -2.92 -9.60
N VAL A 136 15.65 -2.80 -8.49
CA VAL A 136 16.25 -2.68 -7.15
C VAL A 136 17.02 -3.96 -6.80
N GLY A 137 16.43 -5.13 -7.07
CA GLY A 137 17.02 -6.45 -6.87
C GLY A 137 17.28 -6.80 -5.40
N GLY A 138 17.96 -7.92 -5.18
CA GLY A 138 18.44 -8.34 -3.85
C GLY A 138 17.34 -8.58 -2.83
N GLU A 139 17.66 -8.35 -1.55
CA GLU A 139 16.75 -8.54 -0.41
C GLU A 139 15.49 -7.68 -0.51
N ALA A 140 15.60 -6.47 -1.09
CA ALA A 140 14.45 -5.61 -1.33
C ALA A 140 13.43 -6.25 -2.30
N GLU A 141 13.91 -6.92 -3.35
CA GLU A 141 13.04 -7.62 -4.30
C GLU A 141 12.38 -8.84 -3.65
N GLU A 142 13.13 -9.61 -2.87
CA GLU A 142 12.63 -10.78 -2.13
C GLU A 142 11.55 -10.37 -1.11
N LEU A 143 11.81 -9.33 -0.32
CA LEU A 143 10.84 -8.75 0.60
C LEU A 143 9.60 -8.24 -0.15
N GLY A 144 9.78 -7.59 -1.29
CA GLY A 144 8.65 -7.16 -2.12
C GLY A 144 7.81 -8.34 -2.61
N LYS A 145 8.45 -9.45 -3.02
CA LYS A 145 7.77 -10.68 -3.47
C LYS A 145 6.96 -11.33 -2.35
N THR A 146 7.51 -11.44 -1.13
CA THR A 146 6.79 -12.01 0.03
C THR A 146 5.60 -11.14 0.42
N LEU A 147 5.75 -9.82 0.45
CA LEU A 147 4.64 -8.89 0.72
C LEU A 147 3.53 -8.99 -0.33
N ILE A 148 3.87 -9.23 -1.60
CA ILE A 148 2.90 -9.47 -2.67
C ILE A 148 2.19 -10.81 -2.49
N SER A 149 2.92 -11.89 -2.16
CA SER A 149 2.29 -13.21 -1.95
C SER A 149 1.35 -13.23 -0.75
N ASP A 150 1.74 -12.58 0.34
CA ASP A 150 0.98 -12.58 1.59
C ASP A 150 -0.31 -11.75 1.44
N ASN A 151 -0.25 -10.64 0.70
CA ASN A 151 -1.43 -9.82 0.43
C ASN A 151 -2.36 -10.39 -0.65
N ARG A 152 -1.89 -11.27 -1.55
CA ARG A 152 -2.75 -11.91 -2.57
C ARG A 152 -3.90 -12.72 -1.96
N GLY A 153 -3.73 -13.27 -0.76
CA GLY A 153 -4.79 -13.99 -0.05
C GLY A 153 -5.86 -13.08 0.56
N LEU A 154 -5.46 -11.88 1.00
CA LEU A 154 -6.35 -10.89 1.64
C LEU A 154 -7.19 -10.15 0.60
N TYR A 155 -6.58 -9.63 -0.46
CA TYR A 155 -7.30 -8.92 -1.52
C TYR A 155 -8.33 -9.80 -2.23
N LYS A 156 -8.01 -11.09 -2.47
CA LYS A 156 -8.99 -12.03 -3.03
C LYS A 156 -10.16 -12.26 -2.11
N LYS A 157 -9.93 -12.38 -0.79
CA LYS A 157 -11.02 -12.53 0.19
C LYS A 157 -11.90 -11.29 0.24
N ASP A 158 -11.32 -10.10 0.26
CA ASP A 158 -12.08 -8.86 0.34
C ASP A 158 -12.90 -8.61 -0.95
N GLU A 159 -12.31 -8.87 -2.12
CA GLU A 159 -12.99 -8.78 -3.41
C GLU A 159 -14.08 -9.86 -3.54
N GLU A 160 -13.83 -11.07 -3.07
CA GLU A 160 -14.83 -12.15 -3.03
C GLU A 160 -15.99 -11.81 -2.09
N ILE A 161 -15.73 -11.23 -0.91
CA ILE A 161 -16.77 -10.76 0.02
C ILE A 161 -17.61 -9.64 -0.62
N ILE A 162 -16.99 -8.69 -1.32
CA ILE A 162 -17.71 -7.63 -2.05
C ILE A 162 -18.58 -8.24 -3.14
N ASN A 163 -18.04 -9.17 -3.93
CA ASN A 163 -18.77 -9.83 -5.01
C ASN A 163 -19.93 -10.69 -4.48
N ILE A 164 -19.73 -11.40 -3.36
CA ILE A 164 -20.78 -12.15 -2.68
C ILE A 164 -21.88 -11.21 -2.17
N ASN A 165 -21.52 -10.09 -1.55
CA ASN A 165 -22.49 -9.10 -1.07
C ASN A 165 -23.30 -8.49 -2.22
N LYS A 166 -22.65 -8.18 -3.36
CA LYS A 166 -23.31 -7.73 -4.59
C LYS A 166 -24.30 -8.77 -5.12
N LEU A 167 -23.85 -10.03 -5.23
CA LEU A 167 -24.69 -11.13 -5.68
C LEU A 167 -25.91 -11.32 -4.77
N LEU A 168 -25.68 -11.32 -3.45
CA LEU A 168 -26.74 -11.43 -2.44
C LEU A 168 -27.73 -10.26 -2.56
N GLY A 169 -27.26 -9.03 -2.71
CA GLY A 169 -28.10 -7.85 -2.90
C GLY A 169 -28.98 -7.95 -4.14
N ILE A 170 -28.42 -8.39 -5.26
CA ILE A 170 -29.14 -8.64 -6.51
C ILE A 170 -30.21 -9.72 -6.31
N THR A 171 -29.85 -10.85 -5.70
CA THR A 171 -30.79 -11.96 -5.43
C THR A 171 -31.96 -11.50 -4.54
N VAL A 172 -31.67 -10.77 -3.48
CA VAL A 172 -32.69 -10.22 -2.57
C VAL A 172 -33.60 -9.23 -3.30
N SER A 173 -33.06 -8.37 -4.15
CA SER A 173 -33.82 -7.41 -4.95
C SER A 173 -34.75 -8.10 -5.95
N LEU A 174 -34.25 -9.13 -6.65
CA LEU A 174 -35.04 -9.94 -7.58
C LEU A 174 -36.17 -10.68 -6.86
N LEU A 175 -35.89 -11.27 -5.69
CA LEU A 175 -36.91 -11.94 -4.88
C LEU A 175 -38.00 -10.96 -4.43
N ALA A 176 -37.61 -9.77 -3.96
CA ALA A 176 -38.54 -8.73 -3.55
C ALA A 176 -39.43 -8.30 -4.72
N LEU A 177 -38.86 -8.06 -5.90
CA LEU A 177 -39.59 -7.72 -7.13
C LEU A 177 -40.61 -8.81 -7.51
N GLU A 178 -40.20 -10.07 -7.48
CA GLU A 178 -41.06 -11.20 -7.83
C GLU A 178 -42.23 -11.35 -6.85
N LYS A 179 -41.97 -11.19 -5.56
CA LYS A 179 -43.02 -11.21 -4.52
C LYS A 179 -43.92 -9.97 -4.60
N ASN A 180 -43.38 -8.81 -5.00
CA ASN A 180 -44.14 -7.58 -5.15
C ASN A 180 -45.23 -7.70 -6.23
N LYS A 181 -45.02 -8.50 -7.28
CA LYS A 181 -46.06 -8.79 -8.29
C LYS A 181 -47.35 -9.35 -7.68
N LYS A 182 -47.23 -10.12 -6.59
CA LYS A 182 -48.37 -10.74 -5.88
C LYS A 182 -48.91 -9.86 -4.75
N ASN A 183 -48.07 -9.00 -4.16
CA ASN A 183 -48.48 -8.07 -3.11
C ASN A 183 -47.68 -6.75 -3.22
N PRO A 184 -48.18 -5.77 -4.00
CA PRO A 184 -47.40 -4.61 -4.49
C PRO A 184 -46.87 -3.60 -3.45
N SER A 185 -47.24 -3.75 -2.18
CA SER A 185 -46.90 -2.80 -1.11
C SER A 185 -46.16 -3.41 0.07
N LYS A 186 -46.10 -4.74 0.16
CA LYS A 186 -45.41 -5.44 1.26
C LYS A 186 -43.90 -5.47 1.05
N TRP A 187 -43.45 -5.75 -0.17
CA TRP A 187 -42.06 -6.13 -0.44
C TRP A 187 -41.15 -4.96 -0.82
N ILE A 188 -41.73 -3.93 -1.45
CA ILE A 188 -41.02 -2.76 -1.95
C ILE A 188 -41.79 -1.51 -1.53
N LYS A 189 -41.09 -0.55 -0.92
CA LYS A 189 -41.66 0.76 -0.55
C LYS A 189 -41.76 1.68 -1.76
N LYS A 190 -42.48 2.81 -1.62
CA LYS A 190 -42.69 3.79 -2.70
C LYS A 190 -41.41 4.29 -3.38
N ASP A 191 -40.28 4.30 -2.68
CA ASP A 191 -38.98 4.74 -3.21
C ASP A 191 -38.14 3.60 -3.83
N ASN A 192 -38.76 2.49 -4.24
CA ASN A 192 -38.10 1.26 -4.70
C ASN A 192 -37.15 0.62 -3.67
N ILE A 193 -37.33 0.94 -2.39
CA ILE A 193 -36.54 0.37 -1.29
C ILE A 193 -37.12 -0.99 -0.89
N VAL A 194 -36.29 -2.03 -0.90
CA VAL A 194 -36.66 -3.38 -0.45
C VAL A 194 -36.93 -3.39 1.06
N CYS A 195 -38.06 -3.99 1.45
CA CYS A 195 -38.41 -4.21 2.86
C CYS A 195 -37.62 -5.40 3.43
N VAL A 196 -36.46 -5.14 4.03
CA VAL A 196 -35.56 -6.15 4.63
C VAL A 196 -36.27 -7.07 5.62
N GLU A 197 -37.21 -6.56 6.41
CA GLU A 197 -37.91 -7.36 7.43
C GLU A 197 -38.69 -8.53 6.84
N HIS A 198 -39.40 -8.33 5.73
CA HIS A 198 -40.19 -9.40 5.12
C HIS A 198 -39.31 -10.43 4.40
N ILE A 199 -38.15 -10.00 3.87
CA ILE A 199 -37.16 -10.94 3.33
C ILE A 199 -36.57 -11.79 4.46
N LYS A 200 -36.25 -11.16 5.58
CA LYS A 200 -35.74 -11.83 6.77
C LYS A 200 -36.76 -12.85 7.30
N GLU A 201 -38.04 -12.48 7.41
CA GLU A 201 -39.14 -13.40 7.79
C GLU A 201 -39.15 -14.67 6.92
N ILE A 202 -39.05 -14.53 5.59
CA ILE A 202 -38.98 -15.70 4.68
C ILE A 202 -37.75 -16.57 4.98
N ILE A 203 -36.60 -15.95 5.21
CA ILE A 203 -35.36 -16.68 5.47
C ILE A 203 -35.45 -17.43 6.80
N ASP A 204 -35.96 -16.78 7.85
CA ASP A 204 -36.18 -17.39 9.17
C ASP A 204 -37.16 -18.58 9.07
N GLU A 205 -38.31 -18.41 8.40
CA GLU A 205 -39.27 -19.48 8.13
C GLU A 205 -38.64 -20.66 7.36
N TYR A 206 -37.77 -20.37 6.39
CA TYR A 206 -37.08 -21.39 5.62
C TYR A 206 -36.04 -22.14 6.46
N ILE A 207 -35.29 -21.44 7.33
CA ILE A 207 -34.32 -22.05 8.25
C ILE A 207 -35.04 -23.00 9.21
N GLU A 208 -36.12 -22.52 9.85
CA GLU A 208 -36.91 -23.34 10.78
C GLU A 208 -37.52 -24.57 10.10
N LYS A 209 -38.09 -24.39 8.89
CA LYS A 209 -38.71 -25.48 8.15
C LYS A 209 -37.73 -26.57 7.70
N ASN A 210 -36.46 -26.22 7.47
CA ASN A 210 -35.46 -27.13 6.93
C ASN A 210 -34.39 -27.54 7.97
N ASP A 211 -34.59 -27.20 9.25
CA ASP A 211 -33.68 -27.52 10.35
C ASP A 211 -32.22 -27.09 10.08
N LEU A 212 -32.05 -25.88 9.53
CA LEU A 212 -30.74 -25.32 9.21
C LEU A 212 -30.10 -24.66 10.43
N SER A 213 -28.78 -24.73 10.55
CA SER A 213 -28.04 -24.02 11.60
C SER A 213 -28.24 -22.51 11.48
N ASN A 214 -28.53 -21.86 12.62
CA ASN A 214 -28.69 -20.40 12.73
C ASN A 214 -27.40 -19.67 13.11
N ASP A 215 -26.27 -20.38 13.19
CA ASP A 215 -24.98 -19.79 13.54
C ASP A 215 -24.55 -18.75 12.50
N GLY A 216 -24.23 -17.54 12.99
CA GLY A 216 -23.92 -16.39 12.14
C GLY A 216 -25.13 -15.73 11.45
N LEU A 217 -26.34 -16.27 11.60
CA LEU A 217 -27.61 -15.77 11.04
C LEU A 217 -28.57 -15.24 12.11
N LYS A 218 -28.08 -14.93 13.32
CA LYS A 218 -28.88 -14.31 14.39
C LYS A 218 -29.62 -13.07 13.87
N SER A 219 -30.87 -12.87 14.34
CA SER A 219 -31.82 -11.85 13.87
C SER A 219 -31.22 -10.47 13.54
N SER A 220 -30.37 -9.91 14.42
CA SER A 220 -29.71 -8.61 14.21
C SER A 220 -28.58 -8.67 13.17
N SER A 221 -27.84 -9.77 13.11
CA SER A 221 -26.77 -10.04 12.14
C SER A 221 -27.33 -10.20 10.72
N LEU A 222 -28.43 -10.96 10.57
CA LEU A 222 -29.05 -11.20 9.26
C LEU A 222 -29.59 -9.90 8.65
N ARG A 223 -30.30 -9.08 9.45
CA ARG A 223 -30.80 -7.78 9.00
C ARG A 223 -29.66 -6.87 8.53
N ALA A 224 -28.59 -6.77 9.31
CA ALA A 224 -27.42 -5.96 8.94
C ALA A 224 -26.77 -6.45 7.65
N LYS A 225 -26.62 -7.78 7.49
CA LYS A 225 -26.07 -8.40 6.27
C LYS A 225 -26.91 -8.11 5.04
N LEU A 226 -28.23 -8.24 5.14
CA LEU A 226 -29.16 -7.95 4.05
C LEU A 226 -29.13 -6.47 3.66
N SER A 227 -29.12 -5.56 4.63
CA SER A 227 -28.99 -4.12 4.38
C SER A 227 -27.65 -3.78 3.70
N SER A 228 -26.54 -4.33 4.20
CA SER A 228 -25.22 -4.11 3.59
C SER A 228 -25.14 -4.67 2.16
N ALA A 229 -25.71 -5.85 1.91
CA ALA A 229 -25.73 -6.46 0.58
C ALA A 229 -26.53 -5.62 -0.43
N LEU A 230 -27.67 -5.04 -0.01
CA LEU A 230 -28.48 -4.17 -0.86
C LEU A 230 -27.77 -2.86 -1.21
N ASN A 231 -27.02 -2.29 -0.27
CA ASN A 231 -26.21 -1.10 -0.52
C ASN A 231 -25.04 -1.41 -1.47
N ALA A 232 -24.40 -2.57 -1.30
CA ALA A 232 -23.25 -2.99 -2.09
C ALA A 232 -23.52 -3.12 -3.60
N ILE A 233 -24.79 -3.18 -4.05
CA ILE A 233 -25.15 -3.19 -5.47
C ILE A 233 -24.65 -1.92 -6.19
N TYR A 234 -24.60 -0.79 -5.48
CA TYR A 234 -24.31 0.52 -6.04
C TYR A 234 -22.89 1.05 -5.73
N ASP A 235 -22.11 0.29 -4.97
CA ASP A 235 -20.68 0.52 -4.69
C ASP A 235 -19.78 -0.14 -5.74
#